data_AF-A0A8W8L579-F1
#
_entry.id   AF-A0A8W8L579-F1
#
_cell.length_a   1.000
_cell.length_b   1.000
_cell.length_c   1.000
_cell.angle_alpha   90.00
_cell.angle_beta   90.00
_cell.angle_gamma   90.00
#
_symmetry.space_group_name_H-M   'P 1'
#
loop_
_entity.id
_entity.type
_entity.pdbx_description
1 polymer ?
#
loop_
_entity_poly.entity_id
_entity_poly.type
_entity_poly.pdbx_seq_one_letter_code
_entity_poly.pdbx_strand_id
1 'polypeptide(L)'
;MYYRPYSSEPIKDGDLPPYEAMESILPDYQYIFVDPDNKSGPRPQQRPPAATQMPSSSMMPGGPSTSKQPNDLDQTSMNVLDHQMKELENYRSAVHKMGQDILALRQQIRELEANNSQLRRDLANYNDASKLMIESSELDNLTKPEVMSRYAALKQTLQTNSGDMQIYKDKVQKLQNELIKKNDQEKKYIKIAQSYKQQTEVITKLQEKLKKTRTVEEALKKQEKVIEKMERILEKQHRDRSKKSNDAAQEANEALLEENKRLRQQADDLRDQLRFNNKGSSDSETDKLELYQALEKAEARIQSLERQLAENSRTWGKERADMSLRLNEAEHGFGRSGGMVLHDYPVYNDKLDKLARNSPRRLSPLYR
;
A
#
# COMPACT_ATOMS: atom_id res chain seq x y z
N MET A 1 -60.46 20.71 22.59
CA MET A 1 -59.61 19.90 23.49
C MET A 1 -60.42 18.67 23.88
N TYR A 2 -60.32 17.58 23.12
CA TYR A 2 -60.98 16.32 23.49
C TYR A 2 -60.08 15.59 24.48
N TYR A 3 -60.50 15.55 25.74
CA TYR A 3 -59.86 14.75 26.79
C TYR A 3 -60.30 13.30 26.58
N ARG A 4 -59.37 12.42 26.21
CA ARG A 4 -59.62 10.98 26.15
C ARG A 4 -59.35 10.40 27.53
N PRO A 5 -60.31 9.72 28.19
CA PRO A 5 -60.08 9.16 29.51
C PRO A 5 -59.11 7.97 29.39
N TYR A 6 -58.05 7.97 30.20
CA TYR A 6 -57.19 6.81 30.37
C TYR A 6 -58.02 5.67 30.96
N SER A 7 -58.27 4.62 30.16
CA SER A 7 -59.06 3.44 30.57
C SER A 7 -58.19 2.26 31.00
N SER A 8 -57.00 2.51 31.53
CA SER A 8 -56.16 1.46 32.12
C SER A 8 -56.04 1.74 33.62
N GLU A 9 -56.62 0.87 34.43
CA GLU A 9 -56.39 0.88 35.88
C GLU A 9 -54.87 0.85 36.15
N PRO A 10 -54.37 1.64 37.11
CA PRO A 10 -52.95 1.62 37.45
C PRO A 10 -52.55 0.22 37.94
N ILE A 11 -51.47 -0.31 37.38
CA ILE A 11 -50.88 -1.60 37.79
C ILE A 11 -50.54 -1.50 39.27
N LYS A 12 -51.00 -2.47 40.07
CA LYS A 12 -50.72 -2.52 41.51
C LYS A 12 -49.27 -2.91 41.73
N ASP A 13 -48.68 -2.38 42.80
CA ASP A 13 -47.27 -2.57 43.12
C ASP A 13 -46.98 -4.06 43.37
N GLY A 14 -46.20 -4.68 42.47
CA GLY A 14 -45.86 -6.11 42.50
C GLY A 14 -46.37 -6.96 41.33
N ASP A 15 -47.27 -6.46 40.48
CA ASP A 15 -47.76 -7.19 39.30
C ASP A 15 -46.91 -6.93 38.05
N LEU A 16 -46.56 -7.99 37.32
CA LEU A 16 -45.89 -7.85 36.03
C LEU A 16 -46.91 -7.36 34.98
N PRO A 17 -46.54 -6.38 34.13
CA PRO A 17 -47.41 -5.92 33.06
C PRO A 17 -47.77 -7.05 32.08
N PRO A 18 -48.98 -7.03 31.49
CA PRO A 18 -49.41 -8.04 30.52
C PRO A 18 -48.49 -8.06 29.28
N TYR A 19 -48.36 -9.23 28.65
CA TYR A 19 -47.43 -9.49 27.55
C TYR A 19 -47.60 -8.55 26.34
N GLU A 20 -48.80 -8.00 26.15
CA GLU A 20 -49.16 -7.07 25.07
C GLU A 20 -49.05 -5.58 25.47
N ALA A 21 -48.48 -5.27 26.65
CA ALA A 21 -48.37 -3.90 27.13
C ALA A 21 -47.63 -2.99 26.14
N MET A 22 -46.56 -3.46 25.48
CA MET A 22 -45.85 -2.68 24.47
C MET A 22 -46.71 -2.37 23.24
N GLU A 23 -47.55 -3.29 22.76
CA GLU A 23 -48.40 -3.06 21.60
C GLU A 23 -49.50 -2.03 21.87
N SER A 24 -49.98 -1.95 23.11
CA SER A 24 -50.98 -0.94 23.50
C SER A 24 -50.43 0.49 23.62
N ILE A 25 -49.11 0.64 23.80
CA ILE A 25 -48.42 1.94 23.97
C ILE A 25 -47.86 2.45 22.62
N LEU A 26 -47.63 1.55 21.66
CA LEU A 26 -47.02 1.87 20.37
C LEU A 26 -47.88 2.58 19.28
N PRO A 27 -49.21 2.73 19.36
CA PRO A 27 -49.95 3.43 18.30
C PRO A 27 -49.52 4.90 18.13
N ASP A 28 -49.03 5.54 19.20
CA ASP A 28 -48.75 6.98 19.22
C ASP A 28 -47.30 7.33 18.80
N TYR A 29 -46.41 6.35 18.67
CA TYR A 29 -45.00 6.56 18.31
C TYR A 29 -44.66 6.25 16.83
N GLN A 30 -45.63 5.75 16.06
CA GLN A 30 -45.45 5.38 14.65
C GLN A 30 -45.08 6.57 13.73
N TYR A 31 -45.35 7.81 14.14
CA TYR A 31 -45.03 9.02 13.37
C TYR A 31 -43.60 9.54 13.53
N ILE A 32 -42.83 9.03 14.49
CA ILE A 32 -41.51 9.60 14.85
C ILE A 32 -40.36 8.99 14.04
N PHE A 33 -40.57 7.85 13.38
CA PHE A 33 -39.52 7.11 12.65
C PHE A 33 -39.55 7.29 11.13
N VAL A 34 -40.13 8.39 10.62
CA VAL A 34 -40.09 8.69 9.18
C VAL A 34 -38.96 9.69 8.90
N ASP A 35 -37.86 9.20 8.31
CA ASP A 35 -36.81 10.06 7.74
C ASP A 35 -37.39 10.93 6.59
N PRO A 36 -37.09 12.25 6.56
CA PRO A 36 -37.73 13.19 5.62
C PRO A 36 -37.34 13.00 4.15
N ASP A 37 -36.30 12.22 3.84
CA ASP A 37 -35.77 12.07 2.48
C ASP A 37 -36.25 10.82 1.72
N ASN A 38 -37.07 9.96 2.32
CA ASN A 38 -37.50 8.73 1.65
C ASN A 38 -38.76 8.94 0.80
N LYS A 39 -38.59 9.40 -0.45
CA LYS A 39 -39.63 9.44 -1.49
C LYS A 39 -39.95 8.02 -2.01
N SER A 40 -40.49 7.18 -1.15
CA SER A 40 -41.20 5.97 -1.57
C SER A 40 -42.13 5.54 -0.45
N GLY A 41 -43.43 5.56 -0.74
CA GLY A 41 -44.47 5.12 0.19
C GLY A 41 -44.29 3.67 0.66
N PRO A 42 -45.06 3.23 1.66
CA PRO A 42 -44.82 1.98 2.36
C PRO A 42 -44.91 0.79 1.42
N ARG A 43 -43.77 0.12 1.20
CA ARG A 43 -43.72 -1.17 0.51
C ARG A 43 -44.21 -2.24 1.51
N PRO A 44 -45.19 -3.09 1.16
CA PRO A 44 -45.66 -4.14 2.06
C PRO A 44 -44.52 -5.13 2.30
N GLN A 45 -44.03 -5.20 3.53
CA GLN A 45 -43.13 -6.27 3.94
C GLN A 45 -43.93 -7.58 3.92
N GLN A 46 -43.47 -8.49 3.07
CA GLN A 46 -43.97 -9.84 2.96
C GLN A 46 -43.77 -10.57 4.29
N ARG A 47 -44.85 -11.17 4.77
CA ARG A 47 -44.84 -12.14 5.88
C ARG A 47 -43.88 -13.29 5.57
N PRO A 48 -43.02 -13.71 6.51
CA PRO A 48 -42.61 -15.10 6.59
C PRO A 48 -43.83 -15.94 7.02
N PRO A 49 -44.01 -17.18 6.50
CA PRO A 49 -45.14 -18.01 6.87
C PRO A 49 -45.08 -18.42 8.35
N ALA A 50 -46.26 -18.49 8.95
CA ALA A 50 -46.50 -18.85 10.33
C ALA A 50 -45.88 -20.20 10.69
N ALA A 51 -45.09 -20.24 11.77
CA ALA A 51 -44.73 -21.48 12.43
C ALA A 51 -45.97 -22.00 13.17
N THR A 52 -46.56 -23.04 12.59
CA THR A 52 -47.60 -23.88 13.17
C THR A 52 -47.18 -24.40 14.54
N GLN A 53 -48.14 -24.33 15.48
CA GLN A 53 -48.10 -24.94 16.81
C GLN A 53 -47.54 -26.36 16.76
N MET A 54 -46.55 -26.66 17.61
CA MET A 54 -46.10 -28.02 17.86
C MET A 54 -47.02 -28.67 18.90
N PRO A 55 -47.70 -29.80 18.59
CA PRO A 55 -48.44 -30.55 19.58
C PRO A 55 -47.52 -31.46 20.38
N SER A 56 -47.92 -31.69 21.63
CA SER A 56 -47.34 -32.65 22.56
C SER A 56 -47.83 -34.06 22.22
N SER A 57 -46.95 -35.05 22.05
CA SER A 57 -47.10 -36.43 22.60
C SER A 57 -46.09 -37.47 22.08
N SER A 58 -45.73 -38.39 23.00
CA SER A 58 -45.59 -39.85 22.82
C SER A 58 -44.32 -40.48 22.21
N MET A 59 -43.53 -41.10 23.11
CA MET A 59 -43.00 -42.49 23.12
C MET A 59 -42.67 -43.26 21.81
N MET A 60 -41.38 -43.69 21.73
CA MET A 60 -40.79 -44.92 21.12
C MET A 60 -40.57 -44.98 19.57
N PRO A 61 -39.69 -45.87 19.04
CA PRO A 61 -38.23 -45.99 19.27
C PRO A 61 -37.40 -46.17 17.96
N GLY A 62 -36.09 -45.82 17.98
CA GLY A 62 -35.08 -46.39 17.07
C GLY A 62 -34.53 -45.49 15.94
N GLY A 63 -33.20 -45.32 15.90
CA GLY A 63 -32.44 -44.71 14.79
C GLY A 63 -31.27 -43.85 15.29
N PRO A 64 -30.05 -43.97 14.72
CA PRO A 64 -28.81 -43.94 15.48
C PRO A 64 -28.45 -42.57 16.02
N SER A 65 -28.05 -42.57 17.29
CA SER A 65 -27.43 -41.48 18.01
C SER A 65 -26.28 -40.88 17.21
N THR A 66 -26.50 -39.73 16.57
CA THR A 66 -25.41 -38.77 16.35
C THR A 66 -24.96 -38.35 17.73
N SER A 67 -23.76 -38.77 18.12
CA SER A 67 -23.13 -38.35 19.36
C SER A 67 -23.13 -36.83 19.43
N LYS A 68 -24.08 -36.25 20.17
CA LYS A 68 -23.94 -34.89 20.68
C LYS A 68 -22.74 -34.95 21.61
N GLN A 69 -21.59 -34.53 21.09
CA GLN A 69 -20.42 -34.26 21.89
C GLN A 69 -20.86 -33.29 23.00
N PRO A 70 -20.45 -33.51 24.26
CA PRO A 70 -20.80 -32.63 25.39
C PRO A 70 -20.56 -31.13 25.08
N ASN A 71 -19.56 -30.86 24.24
CA ASN A 71 -19.18 -29.51 23.81
C ASN A 71 -20.24 -28.73 23.02
N ASP A 72 -21.15 -29.37 22.26
CA ASP A 72 -22.11 -28.63 21.42
C ASP A 72 -23.27 -28.03 22.24
N LEU A 73 -23.67 -28.70 23.32
CA LEU A 73 -24.68 -28.20 24.25
C LEU A 73 -24.12 -27.05 25.10
N ASP A 74 -22.85 -27.15 25.49
CA ASP A 74 -22.14 -26.08 26.22
C ASP A 74 -21.87 -24.86 25.32
N GLN A 75 -21.55 -25.06 24.04
CA GLN A 75 -21.38 -23.95 23.10
C GLN A 75 -22.71 -23.24 22.82
N THR A 76 -23.80 -23.98 22.65
CA THR A 76 -25.13 -23.40 22.41
C THR A 76 -25.65 -22.66 23.65
N SER A 77 -25.45 -23.22 24.84
CA SER A 77 -25.82 -22.57 26.10
C SER A 77 -24.99 -21.31 26.36
N MET A 78 -23.68 -21.34 26.07
CA MET A 78 -22.81 -20.15 26.12
C MET A 78 -23.22 -19.08 25.12
N ASN A 79 -23.56 -19.45 23.88
CA ASN A 79 -24.02 -18.49 22.87
C ASN A 79 -25.37 -17.84 23.25
N VAL A 80 -26.27 -18.59 23.90
CA VAL A 80 -27.54 -18.05 24.43
C VAL A 80 -27.28 -17.11 25.61
N LEU A 81 -26.35 -17.47 26.51
CA LEU A 81 -25.96 -16.61 27.63
C LEU A 81 -25.34 -15.29 27.14
N ASP A 82 -24.43 -15.36 26.17
CA ASP A 82 -23.80 -14.20 25.54
C ASP A 82 -24.82 -13.30 24.83
N HIS A 83 -25.80 -13.91 24.14
CA HIS A 83 -26.88 -13.17 23.51
C HIS A 83 -27.75 -12.45 24.54
N GLN A 84 -28.15 -13.14 25.62
CA GLN A 84 -28.92 -12.55 26.71
C GLN A 84 -28.13 -11.44 27.43
N MET A 85 -26.82 -11.61 27.65
CA MET A 85 -25.97 -10.57 28.20
C MET A 85 -25.90 -9.34 27.29
N LYS A 86 -25.81 -9.54 25.98
CA LYS A 86 -25.80 -8.45 25.00
C LYS A 86 -27.14 -7.73 24.92
N GLU A 87 -28.26 -8.44 25.00
CA GLU A 87 -29.58 -7.84 25.09
C GLU A 87 -29.76 -7.03 26.37
N LEU A 88 -29.33 -7.57 27.52
CA LEU A 88 -29.34 -6.84 28.78
C LEU A 88 -28.49 -5.57 28.73
N GLU A 89 -27.32 -5.62 28.09
CA GLU A 89 -26.48 -4.44 27.90
C GLU A 89 -27.12 -3.41 26.96
N ASN A 90 -27.78 -3.88 25.89
CA ASN A 90 -28.55 -3.01 25.00
C ASN A 90 -29.72 -2.34 25.74
N TYR A 91 -30.46 -3.08 26.57
CA TYR A 91 -31.53 -2.52 27.40
C TYR A 91 -30.99 -1.53 28.43
N ARG A 92 -29.89 -1.87 29.10
CA ARG A 92 -29.21 -0.98 30.05
C ARG A 92 -28.79 0.34 29.38
N SER A 93 -28.24 0.25 28.17
CA SER A 93 -27.83 1.41 27.38
C SER A 93 -29.04 2.24 26.90
N ALA A 94 -30.12 1.58 26.45
CA ALA A 94 -31.35 2.24 26.04
C ALA A 94 -32.03 2.98 27.21
N VAL A 95 -32.11 2.34 28.39
CA VAL A 95 -32.64 2.96 29.61
C VAL A 95 -31.75 4.11 30.06
N HIS A 96 -30.42 3.96 29.98
CA HIS A 96 -29.50 5.05 30.30
C HIS A 96 -29.70 6.26 29.37
N LYS A 97 -29.81 6.02 28.06
CA LYS A 97 -30.08 7.05 27.07
C LYS A 97 -31.43 7.73 27.30
N MET A 98 -32.48 6.96 27.55
CA MET A 98 -33.81 7.49 27.87
C MET A 98 -33.78 8.32 29.17
N GLY A 99 -33.00 7.89 30.17
CA GLY A 99 -32.78 8.66 31.39
C GLY A 99 -32.10 10.01 31.11
N GLN A 100 -31.09 10.02 30.24
CA GLN A 100 -30.45 11.26 29.78
C GLN A 100 -31.44 12.16 29.02
N ASP A 101 -32.24 11.60 28.12
CA ASP A 101 -33.23 12.34 27.34
C ASP A 101 -34.33 12.93 28.23
N ILE A 102 -34.82 12.19 29.24
CA ILE A 102 -35.79 12.69 30.23
C ILE A 102 -35.18 13.86 31.02
N LEU A 103 -33.92 13.76 31.44
CA LEU A 103 -33.23 14.85 32.13
C LEU A 103 -33.06 16.08 31.23
N ALA A 104 -32.69 15.87 29.96
CA ALA A 104 -32.55 16.95 28.98
C ALA A 104 -33.89 17.64 28.70
N LEU A 105 -34.97 16.88 28.50
CA LEU A 105 -36.32 17.43 28.33
C LEU A 105 -36.78 18.20 29.57
N ARG A 106 -36.53 17.67 30.78
CA ARG A 106 -36.82 18.39 32.04
C ARG A 106 -36.03 19.69 32.18
N GLN A 107 -34.79 19.73 31.68
CA GLN A 107 -34.00 20.96 31.64
C GLN A 107 -34.62 21.97 30.66
N GLN A 108 -34.99 21.52 29.46
CA GLN A 108 -35.66 22.37 28.47
C GLN A 108 -37.01 22.91 28.96
N ILE A 109 -37.83 22.10 29.62
CA ILE A 109 -39.10 22.54 30.22
C ILE A 109 -38.84 23.65 31.24
N ARG A 110 -37.87 23.48 32.15
CA ARG A 110 -37.50 24.52 33.13
C ARG A 110 -37.04 25.81 32.45
N GLU A 111 -36.25 25.72 31.40
CA GLU A 111 -35.81 26.88 30.63
C GLU A 111 -36.98 27.59 29.93
N LEU A 112 -37.89 26.82 29.31
CA LEU A 112 -39.08 27.34 28.67
C LEU A 112 -40.03 28.01 29.66
N GLU A 113 -40.24 27.41 30.83
CA GLU A 113 -41.04 28.00 31.92
C GLU A 113 -40.43 29.31 32.43
N ALA A 114 -39.11 29.33 32.64
CA ALA A 114 -38.39 30.55 33.04
C ALA A 114 -38.52 31.65 31.97
N ASN A 115 -38.35 31.29 30.69
CA ASN A 115 -38.52 32.21 29.57
C ASN A 115 -39.97 32.70 29.46
N ASN A 116 -40.97 31.83 29.64
CA ASN A 116 -42.38 32.21 29.60
C ASN A 116 -42.73 33.17 30.75
N SER A 117 -42.23 32.90 31.96
CA SER A 117 -42.33 33.79 33.11
C SER A 117 -41.67 35.15 32.83
N GLN A 118 -40.49 35.16 32.23
CA GLN A 118 -39.80 36.40 31.84
C GLN A 118 -40.60 37.19 30.80
N LEU A 119 -41.05 36.54 29.71
CA LEU A 119 -41.85 37.18 28.67
C LEU A 119 -43.17 37.76 29.21
N ARG A 120 -43.82 37.07 30.15
CA ARG A 120 -45.01 37.60 30.84
C ARG A 120 -44.70 38.85 31.66
N ARG A 121 -43.56 38.86 32.36
CA ARG A 121 -43.09 40.04 33.11
C ARG A 121 -42.75 41.19 32.16
N ASP A 122 -42.04 40.92 31.08
CA ASP A 122 -41.69 41.92 30.07
C ASP A 122 -42.95 42.53 29.42
N LEU A 123 -43.93 41.70 29.07
CA LEU A 123 -45.20 42.17 28.49
C LEU A 123 -46.03 43.01 29.47
N ALA A 124 -46.04 42.65 30.76
CA ALA A 124 -46.64 43.49 31.80
C ALA A 124 -45.92 44.85 31.90
N ASN A 125 -44.58 44.85 31.90
CA ASN A 125 -43.77 46.07 31.93
C ASN A 125 -44.02 46.95 30.70
N TYR A 126 -44.16 46.37 29.49
CA TYR A 126 -44.48 47.13 28.28
C TYR A 126 -45.88 47.75 28.32
N ASN A 127 -46.88 47.03 28.85
CA ASN A 127 -48.22 47.57 29.03
C ASN A 127 -48.24 48.73 30.02
N ASP A 128 -47.50 48.63 31.13
CA ASP A 128 -47.34 49.72 32.09
C ASP A 128 -46.61 50.91 31.46
N ALA A 129 -45.55 50.69 30.68
CA ALA A 129 -44.86 51.73 29.93
C ALA A 129 -45.76 52.40 28.88
N SER A 130 -46.60 51.64 28.18
CA SER A 130 -47.57 52.17 27.21
C SER A 130 -48.67 53.01 27.89
N LYS A 131 -49.05 52.66 29.13
CA LYS A 131 -50.00 53.42 29.95
C LYS A 131 -49.40 54.73 30.51
N LEU A 132 -48.07 54.78 30.63
CA LEU A 132 -47.34 55.99 31.00
C LEU A 132 -47.26 57.00 29.85
N MET A 133 -47.30 56.54 28.60
CA MET A 133 -47.42 57.40 27.43
C MET A 133 -48.85 57.92 27.31
N ILE A 134 -49.00 59.24 27.37
CA ILE A 134 -50.29 59.93 27.19
C ILE A 134 -50.14 61.00 26.11
N GLU A 135 -51.26 61.34 25.49
CA GLU A 135 -51.31 62.39 24.48
C GLU A 135 -51.15 63.76 25.16
N SER A 136 -50.60 64.75 24.45
CA SER A 136 -50.25 66.06 25.02
C SER A 136 -51.45 66.79 25.62
N SER A 137 -52.67 66.52 25.14
CA SER A 137 -53.95 67.05 25.64
C SER A 137 -54.35 66.52 27.01
N GLU A 138 -53.88 65.33 27.40
CA GLU A 138 -54.19 64.70 28.68
C GLU A 138 -53.22 65.15 29.79
N LEU A 139 -52.12 65.78 29.41
CA LEU A 139 -51.07 66.25 30.33
C LEU A 139 -51.57 67.39 31.22
N ASP A 140 -52.40 68.28 30.67
CA ASP A 140 -52.97 69.44 31.38
C ASP A 140 -54.02 69.04 32.44
N ASN A 141 -54.61 67.85 32.30
CA ASN A 141 -55.59 67.30 33.25
C ASN A 141 -54.95 66.55 34.42
N LEU A 142 -53.62 66.32 34.39
CA LEU A 142 -52.92 65.60 35.43
C LEU A 142 -52.51 66.51 36.58
N THR A 143 -52.63 65.99 37.79
CA THR A 143 -52.11 66.63 38.97
C THR A 143 -50.57 66.49 39.04
N LYS A 144 -49.90 67.47 39.67
CA LYS A 144 -48.44 67.45 39.88
C LYS A 144 -47.87 66.11 40.41
N PRO A 145 -48.46 65.43 41.41
CA PRO A 145 -47.97 64.12 41.85
C PRO A 145 -48.07 63.03 40.78
N GLU A 146 -49.11 63.04 39.95
CA GLU A 146 -49.27 62.06 38.86
C GLU A 146 -48.21 62.25 37.77
N VAL A 147 -47.90 63.50 37.42
CA VAL A 147 -46.80 63.83 36.49
C VAL A 147 -45.45 63.39 37.05
N MET A 148 -45.16 63.63 38.33
CA MET A 148 -43.91 63.18 38.96
C MET A 148 -43.79 61.66 39.01
N SER A 149 -44.87 60.95 39.35
CA SER A 149 -44.91 59.49 39.35
C SER A 149 -44.63 58.91 37.96
N ARG A 150 -45.28 59.47 36.92
CA ARG A 150 -45.05 59.06 35.52
C ARG A 150 -43.62 59.32 35.07
N TYR A 151 -43.05 60.49 35.39
CA TYR A 151 -41.66 60.80 35.09
C TYR A 151 -40.68 59.83 35.76
N ALA A 152 -40.91 59.50 37.03
CA ALA A 152 -40.09 58.53 37.75
C ALA A 152 -40.15 57.14 37.11
N ALA A 153 -41.34 56.68 36.72
CA ALA A 153 -41.53 55.40 36.06
C ALA A 153 -40.87 55.36 34.67
N LEU A 154 -41.04 56.40 33.83
CA LEU A 154 -40.38 56.50 32.53
C LEU A 154 -38.85 56.50 32.66
N LYS A 155 -38.31 57.22 33.65
CA LYS A 155 -36.88 57.22 33.95
C LYS A 155 -36.39 55.83 34.32
N GLN A 156 -37.15 55.09 35.12
CA GLN A 156 -36.82 53.71 35.49
C GLN A 156 -36.83 52.78 34.27
N THR A 157 -37.84 52.85 33.39
CA THR A 157 -37.90 52.08 32.14
C THR A 157 -36.74 52.40 31.21
N LEU A 158 -36.34 53.67 31.10
CA LEU A 158 -35.19 54.06 30.29
C LEU A 158 -33.89 53.46 30.85
N GLN A 159 -33.73 53.46 32.18
CA GLN A 159 -32.58 52.85 32.84
C GLN A 159 -32.53 51.33 32.63
N THR A 160 -33.67 50.62 32.74
CA THR A 160 -33.72 49.17 32.47
C THR A 160 -33.38 48.89 31.01
N ASN A 161 -33.97 49.63 30.06
CA ASN A 161 -33.69 49.46 28.64
C ASN A 161 -32.23 49.75 28.29
N SER A 162 -31.60 50.74 28.95
CA SER A 162 -30.16 51.01 28.80
C SER A 162 -29.29 49.87 29.34
N GLY A 163 -29.71 49.22 30.43
CA GLY A 163 -29.06 48.03 30.97
C GLY A 163 -29.15 46.85 30.01
N ASP A 164 -30.36 46.57 29.49
CA ASP A 164 -30.59 45.50 28.52
C ASP A 164 -29.79 45.71 27.24
N MET A 165 -29.74 46.95 26.74
CA MET A 165 -28.90 47.32 25.59
C MET A 165 -27.41 46.99 25.83
N GLN A 166 -26.91 47.20 27.05
CA GLN A 166 -25.53 46.84 27.39
C GLN A 166 -25.33 45.31 27.41
N ILE A 167 -26.28 44.57 27.98
CA ILE A 167 -26.25 43.09 28.00
C ILE A 167 -26.27 42.54 26.57
N TYR A 168 -27.10 43.09 25.67
CA TYR A 168 -27.13 42.69 24.27
C TYR A 168 -25.81 42.98 23.55
N LYS A 169 -25.17 44.14 23.80
CA LYS A 169 -23.83 44.44 23.26
C LYS A 169 -22.80 43.42 23.72
N ASP A 170 -22.78 43.08 25.01
CA ASP A 170 -21.85 42.09 25.55
C ASP A 170 -22.11 40.70 24.96
N LYS A 171 -23.37 40.32 24.76
CA LYS A 171 -23.74 39.05 24.12
C LYS A 171 -23.29 39.00 22.66
N VAL A 172 -23.49 40.07 21.90
CA VAL A 172 -23.01 40.19 20.51
C VAL A 172 -21.49 40.05 20.46
N GLN A 173 -20.75 40.74 21.34
CA GLN A 173 -19.30 40.65 21.41
C GLN A 173 -18.82 39.23 21.73
N LYS A 174 -19.47 38.55 22.68
CA LYS A 174 -19.17 37.14 23.02
C LYS A 174 -19.40 36.22 21.81
N LEU A 175 -20.54 36.35 21.14
CA LEU A 175 -20.88 35.56 19.95
C LEU A 175 -19.91 35.81 18.79
N GLN A 176 -19.48 37.05 18.58
CA GLN A 176 -18.45 37.39 17.59
C GLN A 176 -17.12 36.71 17.93
N ASN A 177 -16.69 36.74 19.20
CA ASN A 177 -15.47 36.07 19.64
C ASN A 177 -15.55 34.54 19.48
N GLU A 178 -16.71 33.95 19.75
CA GLU A 178 -16.95 32.52 19.50
C GLU A 178 -16.93 32.19 18.01
N LEU A 179 -17.50 33.04 17.16
CA LEU A 179 -17.46 32.88 15.71
C LEU A 179 -16.02 32.92 15.19
N ILE A 180 -15.21 33.86 15.66
CA ILE A 180 -13.78 33.95 15.31
C ILE A 180 -13.06 32.66 15.71
N LYS A 181 -13.25 32.21 16.96
CA LYS A 181 -12.65 30.96 17.46
C LYS A 181 -13.05 29.74 16.62
N LYS A 182 -14.34 29.62 16.29
CA LYS A 182 -14.85 28.53 15.44
C LYS A 182 -14.29 28.59 14.03
N ASN A 183 -14.21 29.78 13.44
CA ASN A 183 -13.62 29.96 12.11
C ASN A 183 -12.12 29.62 12.09
N ASP A 184 -11.38 29.95 13.15
CA ASP A 184 -9.97 29.57 13.25
C ASP A 184 -9.77 28.06 13.46
N GLN A 185 -10.67 27.40 14.19
CA GLN A 185 -10.70 25.94 14.27
C GLN A 185 -11.00 25.31 12.90
N GLU A 186 -11.99 25.84 12.17
CA GLU A 186 -12.34 25.40 10.82
C GLU A 186 -11.15 25.55 9.85
N LYS A 187 -10.43 26.69 9.89
CA LYS A 187 -9.19 26.87 9.11
C LYS A 187 -8.15 25.80 9.43
N LYS A 188 -7.99 25.40 10.70
CA LYS A 188 -7.08 24.31 11.08
C LYS A 188 -7.54 22.97 10.51
N TYR A 189 -8.83 22.67 10.59
CA TYR A 189 -9.39 21.45 10.00
C TYR A 189 -9.21 21.39 8.49
N ILE A 190 -9.42 22.51 7.77
CA ILE A 190 -9.20 22.60 6.33
C ILE A 190 -7.72 22.30 5.98
N LYS A 191 -6.76 22.88 6.72
CA LYS A 191 -5.32 22.61 6.52
C LYS A 191 -4.99 21.13 6.72
N ILE A 192 -5.53 20.54 7.79
CA ILE A 192 -5.33 19.12 8.10
C ILE A 192 -5.95 18.24 6.99
N ALA A 193 -7.18 18.53 6.56
CA ALA A 193 -7.85 17.81 5.47
C ALA A 193 -7.09 17.92 4.15
N GLN A 194 -6.52 19.08 3.84
CA GLN A 194 -5.67 19.28 2.67
C GLN A 194 -4.38 18.45 2.74
N SER A 195 -3.71 18.42 3.90
CA SER A 195 -2.53 17.56 4.12
C SER A 195 -2.89 16.08 3.98
N TYR A 196 -4.01 15.63 4.54
CA TYR A 196 -4.47 14.25 4.37
C TYR A 196 -4.74 13.92 2.91
N LYS A 197 -5.40 14.82 2.16
CA LYS A 197 -5.63 14.63 0.73
C LYS A 197 -4.31 14.44 -0.04
N GLN A 198 -3.30 15.27 0.25
CA GLN A 198 -1.97 15.15 -0.35
C GLN A 198 -1.28 13.82 0.01
N GLN A 199 -1.35 13.42 1.28
CA GLN A 199 -0.77 12.14 1.74
C GLN A 199 -1.46 10.95 1.06
N THR A 200 -2.79 10.95 0.96
CA THR A 200 -3.55 9.90 0.28
C THR A 200 -3.16 9.80 -1.20
N GLU A 201 -2.98 10.92 -1.89
CA GLU A 201 -2.55 10.92 -3.29
C GLU A 201 -1.16 10.27 -3.47
N VAL A 202 -0.22 10.55 -2.56
CA VAL A 202 1.10 9.91 -2.56
C VAL A 202 0.98 8.41 -2.32
N ILE A 203 0.16 7.99 -1.36
CA ILE A 203 -0.07 6.57 -1.08
C ILE A 203 -0.65 5.87 -2.32
N THR A 204 -1.63 6.45 -3.00
CA THR A 204 -2.20 5.89 -4.24
C THR A 204 -1.12 5.73 -5.31
N LYS A 205 -0.28 6.76 -5.53
CA LYS A 205 0.85 6.68 -6.49
C LYS A 205 1.84 5.58 -6.13
N LEU A 206 2.15 5.40 -4.84
CA LEU A 206 3.03 4.33 -4.37
C LEU A 206 2.41 2.94 -4.57
N GLN A 207 1.10 2.78 -4.33
CA GLN A 207 0.38 1.54 -4.59
C GLN A 207 0.38 1.19 -6.09
N GLU A 208 0.23 2.18 -6.97
CA GLU A 208 0.34 1.97 -8.42
C GLU A 208 1.76 1.54 -8.83
N LYS A 209 2.79 2.17 -8.27
CA LYS A 209 4.19 1.76 -8.50
C LYS A 209 4.42 0.32 -8.03
N LEU A 210 3.91 -0.04 -6.85
CA LEU A 210 4.03 -1.40 -6.31
C LEU A 210 3.36 -2.43 -7.24
N LYS A 211 2.17 -2.12 -7.78
CA LYS A 211 1.51 -2.97 -8.78
C LYS A 211 2.37 -3.15 -10.04
N LYS A 212 2.97 -2.08 -10.56
CA LYS A 212 3.88 -2.15 -11.71
C LYS A 212 5.12 -2.99 -11.42
N THR A 213 5.75 -2.79 -10.25
CA THR A 213 6.89 -3.61 -9.83
C THR A 213 6.52 -5.09 -9.78
N ARG A 214 5.36 -5.43 -9.20
CA ARG A 214 4.88 -6.82 -9.15
C ARG A 214 4.68 -7.43 -10.54
N THR A 215 4.14 -6.68 -11.51
CA THR A 215 4.01 -7.18 -12.89
C THR A 215 5.36 -7.44 -13.54
N VAL A 216 6.36 -6.59 -13.24
CA VAL A 216 7.73 -6.78 -13.74
C VAL A 216 8.39 -7.97 -13.06
N GLU A 217 8.24 -8.14 -11.75
CA GLU A 217 8.73 -9.30 -11.01
C GLU A 217 8.12 -10.61 -11.56
N GLU A 218 6.82 -10.64 -11.85
CA GLU A 218 6.17 -11.78 -12.47
C GLU A 218 6.71 -12.07 -13.88
N ALA A 219 7.04 -11.03 -14.66
CA ALA A 219 7.67 -11.16 -15.96
C ALA A 219 9.11 -11.71 -15.84
N LEU A 220 9.90 -11.19 -14.88
CA LEU A 220 11.25 -11.68 -14.58
C LEU A 220 11.23 -13.15 -14.16
N LYS A 221 10.29 -13.55 -13.30
CA LYS A 221 10.14 -14.96 -12.88
C LYS A 221 9.75 -15.87 -14.05
N LYS A 222 8.93 -15.39 -14.98
CA LYS A 222 8.62 -16.13 -16.22
C LYS A 222 9.86 -16.25 -17.11
N GLN A 223 10.63 -15.17 -17.24
CA GLN A 223 11.86 -15.16 -18.03
C GLN A 223 12.94 -16.07 -17.42
N GLU A 224 13.09 -16.07 -16.09
CA GLU A 224 13.99 -16.97 -15.37
C GLU A 224 13.67 -18.44 -15.65
N LYS A 225 12.39 -18.82 -15.67
CA LYS A 225 11.98 -20.17 -16.08
C LYS A 225 12.32 -20.51 -17.53
N VAL A 226 12.30 -19.51 -18.43
CA VAL A 226 12.69 -19.71 -19.83
C VAL A 226 14.20 -19.91 -19.92
N ILE A 227 14.99 -19.10 -19.22
CA ILE A 227 16.45 -19.22 -19.14
C ILE A 227 16.82 -20.60 -18.60
N GLU A 228 16.23 -21.02 -17.49
CA GLU A 228 16.50 -22.33 -16.89
C GLU A 228 16.14 -23.49 -17.83
N LYS A 229 15.10 -23.36 -18.66
CA LYS A 229 14.78 -24.35 -19.71
C LYS A 229 15.82 -24.34 -20.83
N MET A 230 16.27 -23.16 -21.26
CA MET A 230 17.30 -23.02 -22.28
C MET A 230 18.63 -23.58 -21.80
N GLU A 231 19.03 -23.30 -20.56
CA GLU A 231 20.22 -23.85 -19.91
C GLU A 231 20.16 -25.39 -19.89
N ARG A 232 19.06 -25.99 -19.44
CA ARG A 232 18.90 -27.46 -19.49
C ARG A 232 19.06 -28.05 -20.89
N ILE A 233 18.51 -27.39 -21.91
CA ILE A 233 18.64 -27.83 -23.31
C ILE A 233 20.09 -27.73 -23.77
N LEU A 234 20.75 -26.60 -23.51
CA LEU A 234 22.15 -26.39 -23.85
C LEU A 234 23.06 -27.39 -23.15
N GLU A 235 22.83 -27.64 -21.86
CA GLU A 235 23.61 -28.57 -21.06
C GLU A 235 23.45 -30.02 -21.54
N LYS A 236 22.21 -30.40 -21.93
CA LYS A 236 21.96 -31.67 -22.60
C LYS A 236 22.67 -31.76 -23.95
N GLN A 237 22.62 -30.72 -24.77
CA GLN A 237 23.32 -30.68 -26.06
C GLN A 237 24.84 -30.78 -25.89
N HIS A 238 25.43 -30.07 -24.93
CA HIS A 238 26.85 -30.14 -24.60
C HIS A 238 27.25 -31.54 -24.12
N ARG A 239 26.43 -32.15 -23.26
CA ARG A 239 26.66 -33.51 -22.77
C ARG A 239 26.55 -34.56 -23.88
N ASP A 240 25.54 -34.48 -24.74
CA ASP A 240 25.36 -35.40 -25.87
C ASP A 240 26.50 -35.25 -26.89
N ARG A 241 26.96 -34.02 -27.15
CA ARG A 241 28.08 -33.75 -28.05
C ARG A 241 29.42 -34.24 -27.47
N SER A 242 29.64 -34.04 -26.17
CA SER A 242 30.81 -34.57 -25.45
C SER A 242 30.82 -36.10 -25.44
N LYS A 243 29.67 -36.74 -25.18
CA LYS A 243 29.56 -38.20 -25.21
C LYS A 243 29.86 -38.77 -26.60
N LYS A 244 29.29 -38.20 -27.66
CA LYS A 244 29.62 -38.61 -29.05
C LYS A 244 31.10 -38.44 -29.38
N SER A 245 31.74 -37.38 -28.88
CA SER A 245 33.18 -37.16 -29.07
C SER A 245 34.02 -38.20 -28.33
N ASN A 246 33.64 -38.57 -27.10
CA ASN A 246 34.32 -39.61 -26.33
C ASN A 246 34.11 -40.98 -26.95
N ASP A 247 32.89 -41.33 -27.35
CA ASP A 247 32.57 -42.60 -27.99
C ASP A 247 33.39 -42.75 -29.30
N ALA A 248 33.46 -41.69 -30.13
CA ALA A 248 34.28 -41.68 -31.33
C ALA A 248 35.79 -41.78 -31.04
N ALA A 249 36.28 -41.13 -29.98
CA ALA A 249 37.69 -41.24 -29.56
C ALA A 249 38.01 -42.64 -28.99
N GLN A 250 37.04 -43.28 -28.35
CA GLN A 250 37.17 -44.62 -27.78
C GLN A 250 37.16 -45.67 -28.89
N GLU A 251 36.25 -45.55 -29.86
CA GLU A 251 36.22 -46.38 -31.08
C GLU A 251 37.52 -46.23 -31.90
N ALA A 252 38.03 -45.00 -32.07
CA ALA A 252 39.31 -44.75 -32.72
C ALA A 252 40.48 -45.38 -31.95
N ASN A 253 40.48 -45.33 -30.62
CA ASN A 253 41.51 -45.99 -29.80
C ASN A 253 41.44 -47.51 -29.90
N GLU A 254 40.24 -48.11 -29.89
CA GLU A 254 40.08 -49.56 -30.10
C GLU A 254 40.59 -49.99 -31.48
N ALA A 255 40.23 -49.25 -32.54
CA ALA A 255 40.73 -49.51 -33.88
C ALA A 255 42.28 -49.42 -33.95
N LEU A 256 42.88 -48.40 -33.33
CA LEU A 256 44.34 -48.25 -33.26
C LEU A 256 45.02 -49.35 -32.44
N LEU A 257 44.38 -49.85 -31.38
CA LEU A 257 44.85 -50.98 -30.58
C LEU A 257 44.86 -52.27 -31.39
N GLU A 258 43.80 -52.50 -32.16
CA GLU A 258 43.67 -53.66 -33.03
C GLU A 258 44.66 -53.63 -34.20
N GLU A 259 44.84 -52.45 -34.81
CA GLU A 259 45.88 -52.22 -35.81
C GLU A 259 47.28 -52.38 -35.23
N ASN A 260 47.56 -51.85 -34.04
CA ASN A 260 48.83 -52.09 -33.34
C ASN A 260 49.09 -53.58 -33.10
N LYS A 261 48.07 -54.33 -32.69
CA LYS A 261 48.18 -55.77 -32.49
C LYS A 261 48.55 -56.47 -33.81
N ARG A 262 47.88 -56.10 -34.90
CA ARG A 262 48.17 -56.62 -36.25
C ARG A 262 49.58 -56.25 -36.71
N LEU A 263 50.00 -55.00 -36.52
CA LEU A 263 51.34 -54.52 -36.87
C LEU A 263 52.42 -55.22 -36.06
N ARG A 264 52.19 -55.48 -34.76
CA ARG A 264 53.09 -56.29 -33.94
C ARG A 264 53.22 -57.71 -34.47
N GLN A 265 52.11 -58.32 -34.87
CA GLN A 265 52.12 -59.65 -35.45
C GLN A 265 52.85 -59.68 -36.80
N GLN A 266 52.61 -58.70 -37.68
CA GLN A 266 53.38 -58.53 -38.91
C GLN A 266 54.87 -58.27 -38.65
N ALA A 267 55.19 -57.47 -37.63
CA ALA A 267 56.57 -57.19 -37.24
C ALA A 267 57.25 -58.45 -36.68
N ASP A 268 56.56 -59.28 -35.91
CA ASP A 268 57.06 -60.57 -35.43
C ASP A 268 57.23 -61.55 -36.61
N ASP A 269 56.28 -61.62 -37.55
CA ASP A 269 56.40 -62.41 -38.77
C ASP A 269 57.58 -61.94 -39.64
N LEU A 270 57.78 -60.62 -39.78
CA LEU A 270 58.92 -60.03 -40.47
C LEU A 270 60.23 -60.25 -39.71
N ARG A 271 60.21 -60.23 -38.38
CA ARG A 271 61.36 -60.49 -37.52
C ARG A 271 61.77 -61.96 -37.58
N ASP A 272 60.80 -62.85 -37.72
CA ASP A 272 61.01 -64.26 -38.00
C ASP A 272 61.54 -64.44 -39.43
N GLN A 273 60.99 -63.74 -40.42
CA GLN A 273 61.57 -63.67 -41.78
C GLN A 273 63.00 -63.11 -41.77
N LEU A 274 63.32 -62.12 -40.94
CA LEU A 274 64.67 -61.56 -40.75
C LEU A 274 65.58 -62.50 -39.96
N ARG A 275 65.06 -63.29 -39.02
CA ARG A 275 65.80 -64.41 -38.39
C ARG A 275 66.14 -65.49 -39.42
N PHE A 276 65.30 -65.67 -40.45
CA PHE A 276 65.58 -66.55 -41.59
C PHE A 276 66.46 -65.90 -42.68
N ASN A 277 66.42 -64.57 -42.86
CA ASN A 277 67.14 -63.85 -43.92
C ASN A 277 68.45 -63.17 -43.47
N ASN A 278 68.82 -63.15 -42.19
CA ASN A 278 70.10 -62.58 -41.75
C ASN A 278 71.29 -63.53 -41.94
N LYS A 279 71.54 -63.87 -43.22
CA LYS A 279 72.89 -64.05 -43.73
C LYS A 279 73.18 -62.97 -44.78
N GLY A 280 73.56 -61.81 -44.26
CA GLY A 280 74.21 -60.75 -45.01
C GLY A 280 73.26 -59.74 -45.64
N SER A 281 73.36 -58.48 -45.23
CA SER A 281 73.97 -57.48 -46.11
C SER A 281 74.29 -56.22 -45.33
N SER A 282 75.44 -55.68 -45.68
CA SER A 282 75.97 -54.38 -45.30
C SER A 282 75.19 -53.29 -46.02
N ASP A 283 74.50 -52.39 -45.28
CA ASP A 283 74.25 -51.02 -45.74
C ASP A 283 73.95 -50.06 -44.56
N SER A 284 74.86 -49.99 -43.60
CA SER A 284 74.64 -49.30 -42.30
C SER A 284 74.94 -47.80 -42.31
N GLU A 285 75.53 -47.24 -43.37
CA GLU A 285 75.98 -45.83 -43.38
C GLU A 285 75.03 -44.87 -44.09
N THR A 286 74.36 -45.31 -45.16
CA THR A 286 73.34 -44.54 -45.90
C THR A 286 72.08 -44.34 -45.06
N ASP A 287 71.57 -45.41 -44.44
CA ASP A 287 70.43 -45.37 -43.51
C ASP A 287 70.73 -44.51 -42.27
N LYS A 288 71.98 -44.53 -41.80
CA LYS A 288 72.42 -43.68 -40.68
C LYS A 288 72.40 -42.20 -41.07
N LEU A 289 72.83 -41.86 -42.28
CA LEU A 289 72.77 -40.49 -42.81
C LEU A 289 71.33 -40.01 -43.01
N GLU A 290 70.43 -40.85 -43.53
CA GLU A 290 69.00 -40.50 -43.65
C GLU A 290 68.32 -40.33 -42.29
N LEU A 291 68.65 -41.18 -41.30
CA LEU A 291 68.14 -41.03 -39.94
C LEU A 291 68.62 -39.74 -39.27
N TYR A 292 69.87 -39.32 -39.49
CA TYR A 292 70.34 -38.01 -39.02
C TYR A 292 69.63 -36.86 -39.73
N GLN A 293 69.36 -36.97 -41.04
CA GLN A 293 68.64 -35.94 -41.76
C GLN A 293 67.16 -35.85 -41.35
N ALA A 294 66.54 -36.99 -41.02
CA ALA A 294 65.19 -37.05 -40.46
C ALA A 294 65.15 -36.45 -39.04
N LEU A 295 66.17 -36.72 -38.22
CA LEU A 295 66.33 -36.14 -36.89
C LEU A 295 66.49 -34.62 -36.97
N GLU A 296 67.38 -34.12 -37.84
CA GLU A 296 67.60 -32.67 -38.03
C GLU A 296 66.32 -31.96 -38.49
N LYS A 297 65.56 -32.56 -39.41
CA LYS A 297 64.25 -32.04 -39.84
C LYS A 297 63.23 -32.03 -38.71
N ALA A 298 63.20 -33.06 -37.87
CA ALA A 298 62.31 -33.13 -36.71
C ALA A 298 62.69 -32.09 -35.65
N GLU A 299 63.98 -31.92 -35.37
CA GLU A 299 64.51 -30.92 -34.44
C GLU A 299 64.22 -29.48 -34.92
N ALA A 300 64.42 -29.20 -36.22
CA ALA A 300 64.07 -27.91 -36.82
C ALA A 300 62.56 -27.62 -36.72
N ARG A 301 61.72 -28.64 -36.90
CA ARG A 301 60.27 -28.51 -36.77
C ARG A 301 59.85 -28.25 -35.33
N ILE A 302 60.46 -28.93 -34.36
CA ILE A 302 60.20 -28.70 -32.92
C ILE A 302 60.58 -27.26 -32.56
N GLN A 303 61.79 -26.82 -32.93
CA GLN A 303 62.22 -25.43 -32.66
C GLN A 303 61.29 -24.39 -33.32
N SER A 304 60.78 -24.66 -34.53
CA SER A 304 59.82 -23.78 -35.19
C SER A 304 58.50 -23.71 -34.43
N LEU A 305 57.99 -24.86 -33.97
CA LEU A 305 56.75 -24.93 -33.20
C LEU A 305 56.91 -24.25 -31.82
N GLU A 306 58.05 -24.40 -31.17
CA GLU A 306 58.36 -23.71 -29.91
C GLU A 306 58.43 -22.19 -30.09
N ARG A 307 59.03 -21.69 -31.18
CA ARG A 307 59.02 -20.26 -31.50
C ARG A 307 57.60 -19.74 -31.77
N GLN A 308 56.78 -20.50 -32.49
CA GLN A 308 55.39 -20.15 -32.74
C GLN A 308 54.58 -20.11 -31.43
N LEU A 309 54.81 -21.07 -30.53
CA LEU A 309 54.16 -21.10 -29.22
C LEU A 309 54.57 -19.91 -28.34
N ALA A 310 55.86 -19.57 -28.35
CA ALA A 310 56.39 -18.42 -27.61
C ALA A 310 55.85 -17.09 -28.15
N GLU A 311 55.75 -16.94 -29.47
CA GLU A 311 55.19 -15.72 -30.07
C GLU A 311 53.67 -15.65 -29.84
N ASN A 312 52.94 -16.75 -29.96
CA ASN A 312 51.52 -16.83 -29.66
C ASN A 312 51.24 -16.47 -28.19
N SER A 313 52.05 -16.97 -27.26
CA SER A 313 51.96 -16.61 -25.84
C SER A 313 52.19 -15.10 -25.61
N ARG A 314 53.14 -14.49 -26.34
CA ARG A 314 53.39 -13.04 -26.28
C ARG A 314 52.24 -12.23 -26.86
N THR A 315 51.67 -12.63 -28.00
CA THR A 315 50.52 -11.93 -28.60
C THR A 315 49.30 -12.03 -27.72
N TRP A 316 49.02 -13.21 -27.15
CA TRP A 316 47.96 -13.39 -26.16
C TRP A 316 48.17 -12.53 -24.91
N GLY A 317 49.41 -12.45 -24.40
CA GLY A 317 49.74 -11.56 -23.29
C GLY A 317 49.46 -10.09 -23.59
N LYS A 318 49.81 -9.63 -24.81
CA LYS A 318 49.53 -8.26 -25.28
C LYS A 318 48.02 -8.01 -25.43
N GLU A 319 47.29 -8.91 -26.07
CA GLU A 319 45.83 -8.79 -26.27
C GLU A 319 45.07 -8.81 -24.94
N ARG A 320 45.46 -9.68 -24.02
CA ARG A 320 44.91 -9.71 -22.67
C ARG A 320 45.18 -8.41 -21.92
N ALA A 321 46.39 -7.88 -22.00
CA ALA A 321 46.73 -6.60 -21.39
C ALA A 321 45.94 -5.44 -22.01
N ASP A 322 45.78 -5.40 -23.35
CA ASP A 322 44.98 -4.40 -24.05
C ASP A 322 43.50 -4.47 -23.67
N MET A 323 42.92 -5.67 -23.60
CA MET A 323 41.54 -5.88 -23.15
C MET A 323 41.35 -5.48 -21.68
N SER A 324 42.32 -5.80 -20.82
CA SER A 324 42.29 -5.38 -19.41
C SER A 324 42.38 -3.86 -19.27
N LEU A 325 43.18 -3.20 -20.11
CA LEU A 325 43.28 -1.75 -20.16
C LEU A 325 41.95 -1.13 -20.62
N ARG A 326 41.33 -1.67 -21.68
CA ARG A 326 40.02 -1.21 -22.17
C ARG A 326 38.89 -1.40 -21.15
N LEU A 327 38.89 -2.50 -20.41
CA LEU A 327 37.92 -2.72 -19.32
C LEU A 327 38.12 -1.70 -18.19
N ASN A 328 39.36 -1.45 -17.79
CA ASN A 328 39.69 -0.44 -16.77
C ASN A 328 39.33 0.99 -17.23
N GLU A 329 39.57 1.32 -18.50
CA GLU A 329 39.14 2.60 -19.10
C GLU A 329 37.61 2.71 -19.16
N ALA A 330 36.89 1.63 -19.46
CA ALA A 330 35.43 1.61 -19.45
C ALA A 330 34.86 1.78 -18.03
N GLU A 331 35.48 1.16 -17.02
CA GLU A 331 35.10 1.28 -15.60
C GLU A 331 35.29 2.72 -15.07
N HIS A 332 36.32 3.41 -15.54
CA HIS A 332 36.64 4.79 -15.15
C HIS A 332 36.10 5.86 -16.13
N GLY A 333 35.27 5.48 -17.10
CA GLY A 333 34.57 6.42 -18.00
C GLY A 333 35.41 7.02 -19.14
N PHE A 334 36.60 6.49 -19.42
CA PHE A 334 37.48 6.90 -20.52
C PHE A 334 37.32 6.07 -21.80
N GLY A 335 36.47 5.04 -21.78
CA GLY A 335 36.20 4.20 -22.95
C GLY A 335 35.69 5.05 -24.12
N ARG A 336 36.32 4.91 -25.29
CA ARG A 336 35.91 5.57 -26.54
C ARG A 336 34.51 5.10 -26.93
N SER A 337 33.48 5.80 -26.48
CA SER A 337 32.15 5.73 -27.08
C SER A 337 32.26 6.34 -28.47
N GLY A 338 32.25 5.49 -29.50
CA GLY A 338 32.07 5.93 -30.87
C GLY A 338 30.72 6.64 -30.98
N GLY A 339 30.74 7.97 -30.93
CA GLY A 339 29.60 8.84 -31.20
C GLY A 339 29.08 9.66 -30.01
N MET A 340 29.92 10.48 -29.37
CA MET A 340 29.44 11.65 -28.64
C MET A 340 29.81 12.91 -29.42
N VAL A 341 28.83 13.40 -30.18
CA VAL A 341 28.82 14.72 -30.81
C VAL A 341 28.85 15.76 -29.69
N LEU A 342 30.02 16.31 -29.40
CA LEU A 342 30.14 17.48 -28.53
C LEU A 342 29.93 18.72 -29.39
N HIS A 343 28.71 19.24 -29.33
CA HIS A 343 28.35 20.55 -29.86
C HIS A 343 28.99 21.67 -29.03
N ASP A 344 29.41 22.70 -29.77
CA ASP A 344 29.66 24.09 -29.37
C ASP A 344 30.88 24.41 -28.48
N TYR A 345 31.95 24.90 -29.13
CA TYR A 345 32.72 26.08 -28.68
C TYR A 345 33.41 26.77 -29.89
N PRO A 346 33.63 28.10 -29.87
CA PRO A 346 33.57 28.94 -31.05
C PRO A 346 34.88 29.02 -31.84
N VAL A 347 34.71 29.38 -33.10
CA VAL A 347 35.73 29.68 -34.10
C VAL A 347 36.73 30.72 -33.60
N TYR A 348 38.02 30.35 -33.57
CA TYR A 348 39.12 31.30 -33.73
C TYR A 348 39.89 30.94 -34.99
N ASN A 349 39.80 31.82 -35.99
CA ASN A 349 40.48 31.71 -37.26
C ASN A 349 41.64 32.70 -37.22
N ASP A 350 42.87 32.24 -37.40
CA ASP A 350 43.80 32.73 -38.43
C ASP A 350 45.23 32.28 -38.17
N LYS A 351 45.79 31.60 -39.16
CA LYS A 351 46.98 32.04 -39.91
C LYS A 351 48.00 32.93 -39.18
N LEU A 352 48.52 32.54 -38.02
CA LEU A 352 49.63 33.26 -37.38
C LEU A 352 50.43 32.35 -36.43
N ASP A 353 50.99 31.25 -36.94
CA ASP A 353 52.25 30.75 -36.34
C ASP A 353 53.15 29.92 -37.29
N LYS A 354 52.94 30.06 -38.60
CA LYS A 354 54.02 29.80 -39.56
C LYS A 354 54.96 31.00 -39.51
N LEU A 355 55.87 31.07 -38.53
CA LEU A 355 57.14 31.84 -38.57
C LEU A 355 57.99 31.80 -37.27
N ALA A 356 57.96 30.70 -36.50
CA ALA A 356 58.98 30.40 -35.50
C ALA A 356 59.72 29.10 -35.88
N ARG A 357 60.47 29.14 -36.98
CA ARG A 357 61.95 29.15 -36.97
C ARG A 357 62.57 27.90 -36.31
N ASN A 358 62.90 26.95 -37.18
CA ASN A 358 64.24 26.39 -37.35
C ASN A 358 65.28 26.87 -36.31
N SER A 359 65.63 26.02 -35.35
CA SER A 359 67.03 25.63 -35.14
C SER A 359 67.16 24.46 -34.15
N PRO A 360 68.02 23.46 -34.44
CA PRO A 360 68.26 22.33 -33.56
C PRO A 360 69.31 22.70 -32.50
N ARG A 361 69.14 22.21 -31.27
CA ARG A 361 70.22 22.18 -30.27
C ARG A 361 70.40 20.77 -29.73
N ARG A 362 71.43 20.10 -30.27
CA ARG A 362 72.18 19.05 -29.59
C ARG A 362 73.01 19.65 -28.44
N LEU A 363 73.49 18.74 -27.56
CA LEU A 363 74.54 18.84 -26.52
C LEU A 363 73.98 18.99 -25.09
N SER A 364 74.36 18.24 -24.04
CA SER A 364 75.11 16.99 -23.81
C SER A 364 74.80 16.53 -22.35
N PRO A 365 75.20 15.32 -21.91
CA PRO A 365 74.90 14.82 -20.56
C PRO A 365 75.94 15.29 -19.52
N LEU A 366 75.52 15.48 -18.28
CA LEU A 366 76.44 15.56 -17.13
C LEU A 366 75.87 14.79 -15.93
N TYR A 367 76.67 13.82 -15.50
CA TYR A 367 76.60 13.12 -14.22
C TYR A 367 76.52 14.11 -13.04
N ARG A 368 75.62 13.84 -12.08
CA ARG A 368 76.00 13.60 -10.69
C ARG A 368 74.92 12.83 -9.95
#